data_AF-A0A955Y532-F1
#
_entry.id   AF-A0A955Y532-F1
#
_cell.length_a   1.000
_cell.length_b   1.000
_cell.length_c   1.000
_cell.angle_alpha   90.00
_cell.angle_beta   90.00
_cell.angle_gamma   90.00
#
_symmetry.space_group_name_H-M   'P 1'
#
loop_
_entity.id
_entity.type
_entity.pdbx_description
1 polymer ?
#
loop_
_entity_poly.entity_id
_entity_poly.type
_entity_poly.pdbx_seq_one_letter_code
_entity_poly.pdbx_strand_id
1 'polypeptide(L)'
;MRALLAALVVGVALAARGALPPYDDAFFFVRFARNTLEHGAVAWNVADGPVYGNTSQLQQLVSLVAAVVAPTHVIALLRLVAAGCLIGTVALGRRGASTWLILGPVGLATLTTGMETATTLLLGTAFLAELDGRARTAWLGIGVAMLTLARPDAALLGISSLALARRWDALAVAAVGIGGIAAATTALYGSPLPTAFATKLAL
;
A
#
# COMPACT_ATOMS: atom_id res chain seq x y z
N MET A 1 -9.61 -12.18 -20.57
CA MET A 1 -9.48 -11.01 -21.48
C MET A 1 -9.08 -9.72 -20.77
N ARG A 2 -9.80 -9.23 -19.74
CA ARG A 2 -9.45 -7.97 -19.03
C ARG A 2 -8.06 -7.98 -18.37
N ALA A 3 -7.76 -9.00 -17.59
CA ALA A 3 -6.44 -9.16 -16.95
C ALA A 3 -5.30 -9.26 -17.99
N LEU A 4 -5.57 -9.89 -19.15
CA LEU A 4 -4.59 -9.99 -20.24
C LEU A 4 -4.34 -8.63 -20.90
N LEU A 5 -5.39 -7.85 -21.16
CA LEU A 5 -5.26 -6.48 -21.66
C LEU A 5 -4.51 -5.60 -20.64
N ALA A 6 -4.86 -5.70 -19.36
CA ALA A 6 -4.17 -4.97 -18.29
C ALA A 6 -2.69 -5.36 -18.22
N ALA A 7 -2.38 -6.65 -18.27
CA ALA A 7 -1.00 -7.15 -18.29
C ALA A 7 -0.23 -6.65 -19.52
N LEU A 8 -0.87 -6.59 -20.69
CA LEU A 8 -0.27 -6.04 -21.90
C LEU A 8 0.02 -4.54 -21.73
N VAL A 9 -0.98 -3.75 -21.32
CA VAL A 9 -0.83 -2.28 -21.16
C VAL A 9 0.20 -1.95 -20.08
N VAL A 10 0.12 -2.60 -18.91
CA VAL A 10 1.06 -2.43 -17.81
C VAL A 10 2.46 -2.91 -18.21
N GLY A 11 2.58 -4.02 -18.95
CA GLY A 11 3.85 -4.52 -19.47
C GLY A 11 4.51 -3.55 -20.44
N VAL A 12 3.75 -3.01 -21.40
CA VAL A 12 4.22 -1.96 -22.33
C VAL A 12 4.62 -0.70 -21.55
N ALA A 13 3.80 -0.27 -20.59
CA ALA A 13 4.11 0.89 -19.76
C ALA A 13 5.37 0.68 -18.92
N LEU A 14 5.56 -0.51 -18.35
CA LEU A 14 6.73 -0.88 -17.57
C LEU A 14 7.99 -0.92 -18.45
N ALA A 15 7.91 -1.45 -19.67
CA ALA A 15 9.00 -1.43 -20.62
C ALA A 15 9.38 0.01 -21.04
N ALA A 16 8.38 0.84 -21.34
CA ALA A 16 8.59 2.23 -21.76
C ALA A 16 9.10 3.13 -20.61
N ARG A 17 8.67 2.87 -19.37
CA ARG A 17 8.97 3.71 -18.20
C ARG A 17 10.06 3.12 -17.31
N GLY A 18 10.48 1.89 -17.54
CA GLY A 18 11.47 1.19 -16.73
C GLY A 18 12.84 1.87 -16.74
N ALA A 19 13.17 2.56 -17.82
CA ALA A 19 14.40 3.34 -17.95
C ALA A 19 14.32 4.74 -17.32
N LEU A 20 13.11 5.22 -16.97
CA LEU A 20 12.98 6.51 -16.29
C LEU A 20 13.56 6.40 -14.88
N PRO A 21 14.23 7.46 -14.38
CA PRO A 21 14.60 7.51 -12.97
C PRO A 21 13.33 7.34 -12.12
N PRO A 22 13.38 6.54 -11.05
CA PRO A 22 12.26 6.49 -10.13
C PRO A 22 12.07 7.88 -9.51
N TYR A 23 10.82 8.18 -9.15
CA TYR A 23 10.53 9.40 -8.40
C TYR A 23 11.24 9.35 -7.04
N ASP A 24 11.64 10.51 -6.51
CA ASP A 24 12.43 10.60 -5.26
C ASP A 24 11.77 9.84 -4.10
N ASP A 25 10.43 9.81 -4.08
CA ASP A 25 9.64 9.12 -3.07
C ASP A 25 9.82 7.58 -3.09
N ALA A 26 10.29 6.96 -4.18
CA ALA A 26 10.62 5.53 -4.15
C ALA A 26 11.86 5.26 -3.29
N PHE A 27 12.86 6.14 -3.40
CA PHE A 27 14.06 6.07 -2.58
C PHE A 27 13.75 6.31 -1.11
N PHE A 28 12.59 6.94 -0.82
CA PHE A 28 12.05 7.04 0.52
C PHE A 28 12.06 5.68 1.25
N PHE A 29 11.34 4.71 0.68
CA PHE A 29 11.20 3.39 1.26
C PHE A 29 12.47 2.54 1.18
N VAL A 30 13.27 2.71 0.13
CA VAL A 30 14.58 2.02 0.01
C VAL A 30 15.51 2.41 1.15
N ARG A 31 15.51 3.68 1.56
CA ARG A 31 16.36 4.14 2.66
C ARG A 31 15.91 3.57 4.01
N PHE A 32 14.59 3.50 4.26
CA PHE A 32 14.07 2.81 5.44
C PHE A 32 14.52 1.36 5.48
N ALA A 33 14.42 0.66 4.35
CA ALA A 33 14.85 -0.73 4.24
C ALA A 33 16.35 -0.87 4.54
N ARG A 34 17.21 -0.02 3.95
CA ARG A 34 18.65 -0.03 4.21
C ARG A 34 18.99 0.27 5.67
N ASN A 35 18.44 1.33 6.25
CA ASN A 35 18.67 1.66 7.66
C ASN A 35 18.19 0.55 8.60
N THR A 36 17.10 -0.13 8.25
CA THR A 36 16.62 -1.28 9.02
C THR A 36 17.62 -2.43 8.97
N LEU A 37 18.16 -2.73 7.79
CA LEU A 37 19.12 -3.83 7.61
C LEU A 37 20.52 -3.52 8.17
N GLU A 38 21.00 -2.29 8.01
CA GLU A 38 22.36 -1.89 8.37
C GLU A 38 22.47 -1.40 9.82
N HIS A 39 21.42 -0.78 10.36
CA HIS A 39 21.45 -0.13 11.67
C HIS A 39 20.37 -0.66 12.64
N GLY A 40 19.50 -1.56 12.21
CA GLY A 40 18.38 -2.03 13.03
C GLY A 40 17.33 -0.94 13.30
N ALA A 41 17.37 0.17 12.56
CA ALA A 41 16.53 1.34 12.78
C ALA A 41 15.55 1.56 11.62
N VAL A 42 14.26 1.49 11.90
CA VAL A 42 13.20 1.75 10.90
C VAL A 42 12.98 3.27 10.78
N ALA A 43 13.94 3.96 10.20
CA ALA A 43 13.99 5.43 10.14
C ALA A 43 14.42 5.95 8.76
N TRP A 44 14.03 7.18 8.43
CA TRP A 44 14.51 7.88 7.23
C TRP A 44 15.97 8.30 7.36
N ASN A 45 16.24 9.04 8.43
CA ASN A 45 17.57 9.36 8.95
C ASN A 45 17.66 8.72 10.34
N VAL A 46 18.75 8.01 10.62
CA VAL A 46 18.93 7.33 11.92
C VAL A 46 18.84 8.31 13.10
N ALA A 47 19.35 9.53 12.93
CA ALA A 47 19.33 10.57 13.95
C ALA A 47 17.93 11.17 14.23
N ASP A 48 17.01 11.13 13.25
CA ASP A 48 15.68 11.74 13.38
C ASP A 48 14.66 10.78 14.04
N GLY A 49 15.05 9.53 14.25
CA GLY A 49 14.18 8.49 14.80
C GLY A 49 13.15 7.93 13.79
N PRO A 50 12.31 7.01 14.25
CA PRO A 50 11.56 6.10 13.36
C PRO A 50 10.29 6.71 12.75
N VAL A 51 9.79 7.83 13.30
CA VAL A 51 8.51 8.41 12.88
C VAL A 51 8.69 9.41 11.72
N TYR A 52 9.85 10.07 11.63
CA TYR A 52 10.07 11.13 10.65
C TYR A 52 9.99 10.60 9.21
N GLY A 53 9.12 11.24 8.42
CA GLY A 53 8.90 10.92 7.01
C GLY A 53 7.98 9.73 6.74
N ASN A 54 7.62 8.91 7.73
CA ASN A 54 6.92 7.65 7.48
C ASN A 54 5.53 7.86 6.84
N THR A 55 5.17 7.10 5.80
CA THR A 55 3.90 7.27 5.05
C THR A 55 3.09 5.98 4.91
N SER A 56 3.75 4.82 4.79
CA SER A 56 3.10 3.53 4.54
C SER A 56 3.94 2.40 5.12
N GLN A 57 3.46 1.78 6.20
CA GLN A 57 4.18 0.67 6.86
C GLN A 57 4.18 -0.59 6.00
N LEU A 58 3.11 -0.83 5.23
CA LEU A 58 3.06 -1.95 4.30
C LEU A 58 4.11 -1.81 3.19
N GLN A 59 4.25 -0.61 2.61
CA GLN A 59 5.24 -0.38 1.55
C GLN A 59 6.67 -0.39 2.09
N GLN A 60 6.89 0.04 3.34
CA GLN A 60 8.17 -0.16 4.03
C GLN A 60 8.52 -1.64 4.15
N LEU A 61 7.57 -2.49 4.57
CA LEU A 61 7.78 -3.93 4.65
C LEU A 61 8.07 -4.55 3.27
N VAL A 62 7.31 -4.17 2.24
CA VAL A 62 7.55 -4.63 0.86
C VAL A 62 8.95 -4.21 0.39
N SER A 63 9.38 -3.00 0.72
CA SER A 63 10.70 -2.48 0.34
C SER A 63 11.84 -3.15 1.11
N LEU A 64 11.60 -3.50 2.38
CA LEU A 64 12.53 -4.30 3.18
C LEU A 64 12.71 -5.69 2.57
N VAL A 65 11.62 -6.37 2.23
CA VAL A 65 11.68 -7.68 1.55
C VAL A 65 12.41 -7.56 0.22
N ALA A 66 12.11 -6.55 -0.59
CA ALA A 66 12.80 -6.32 -1.85
C ALA A 66 14.31 -6.04 -1.67
N ALA A 67 14.71 -5.32 -0.62
CA ALA A 67 16.10 -5.07 -0.28
C ALA A 67 16.84 -6.34 0.17
N VAL A 68 16.16 -7.26 0.86
CA VAL A 68 16.72 -8.58 1.22
C VAL A 68 16.87 -9.47 -0.02
N VAL A 69 15.86 -9.50 -0.89
CA VAL A 69 15.82 -10.41 -2.05
C VAL A 69 16.77 -9.98 -3.16
N ALA A 70 16.80 -8.68 -3.49
CA ALA A 70 17.65 -8.14 -4.55
C ALA A 70 18.13 -6.72 -4.19
N PRO A 71 19.16 -6.59 -3.35
CA PRO A 71 19.61 -5.30 -2.80
C PRO A 71 20.05 -4.27 -3.87
N THR A 72 20.47 -4.75 -5.04
CA THR A 72 20.86 -3.93 -6.20
C THR A 72 19.70 -3.62 -7.15
N HIS A 73 18.55 -4.26 -6.99
CA HIS A 73 17.39 -4.16 -7.90
C HIS A 73 16.08 -3.81 -7.17
N VAL A 74 16.16 -3.22 -5.98
CA VAL A 74 15.00 -2.91 -5.13
C VAL A 74 13.92 -2.14 -5.89
N ILE A 75 14.29 -1.09 -6.61
CA ILE A 75 13.35 -0.28 -7.40
C ILE A 75 12.68 -1.12 -8.49
N ALA A 76 13.41 -1.98 -9.17
CA ALA A 76 12.83 -2.85 -10.20
C ALA A 76 11.80 -3.81 -9.60
N LEU A 77 12.10 -4.40 -8.44
CA LEU A 77 11.15 -5.25 -7.71
C LEU A 77 9.90 -4.47 -7.26
N LEU A 78 10.07 -3.25 -6.73
CA LEU A 78 8.94 -2.41 -6.32
C LEU A 78 8.02 -2.07 -7.51
N ARG A 79 8.60 -1.80 -8.69
CA ARG A 79 7.82 -1.58 -9.91
C ARG A 79 7.08 -2.83 -10.38
N LEU A 80 7.68 -4.01 -10.23
CA LEU A 80 7.01 -5.28 -10.51
C LEU A 80 5.86 -5.54 -9.55
N VAL A 81 6.02 -5.22 -8.26
CA VAL A 81 4.93 -5.27 -7.28
C VAL A 81 3.80 -4.33 -7.69
N ALA A 82 4.11 -3.07 -8.02
CA ALA A 82 3.12 -2.11 -8.47
C ALA A 82 2.38 -2.60 -9.74
N ALA A 83 3.11 -3.17 -10.71
CA ALA A 83 2.54 -3.76 -11.91
C ALA A 83 1.56 -4.91 -11.58
N GLY A 84 1.97 -5.84 -10.72
CA GLY A 84 1.12 -6.92 -10.23
C GLY A 84 -0.15 -6.38 -9.55
N CYS A 85 0.00 -5.34 -8.73
CA CYS A 85 -1.13 -4.69 -8.06
C CYS A 85 -2.11 -4.04 -9.04
N LEU A 86 -1.63 -3.32 -10.06
CA LEU A 86 -2.51 -2.72 -11.08
C LEU A 86 -3.26 -3.80 -11.89
N ILE A 87 -2.57 -4.86 -12.29
CA ILE A 87 -3.18 -5.99 -13.01
C ILE A 87 -4.25 -6.64 -12.14
N GLY A 88 -3.94 -6.91 -10.86
CA GLY A 88 -4.88 -7.46 -9.89
C GLY A 88 -6.08 -6.54 -9.67
N THR A 89 -5.87 -5.23 -9.61
CA THR A 89 -6.92 -4.22 -9.47
C THR A 89 -7.90 -4.29 -10.65
N VAL A 90 -7.40 -4.36 -11.88
CA VAL A 90 -8.26 -4.49 -13.07
C VAL A 90 -8.92 -5.87 -13.16
N ALA A 91 -8.24 -6.92 -12.73
CA ALA A 91 -8.77 -8.29 -12.73
C ALA A 91 -9.95 -8.44 -11.76
N LEU A 92 -9.85 -7.84 -10.57
CA LEU A 92 -10.88 -7.86 -9.53
C LEU A 92 -11.96 -6.79 -9.74
N GLY A 93 -11.61 -5.68 -10.38
CA GLY A 93 -12.49 -4.53 -10.56
C GLY A 93 -13.73 -4.79 -11.43
N ARG A 94 -14.79 -4.03 -11.16
CA ARG A 94 -16.02 -4.01 -11.97
C ARG A 94 -15.73 -3.40 -13.34
N ARG A 95 -16.46 -3.85 -14.37
CA ARG A 95 -16.35 -3.28 -15.74
C ARG A 95 -16.81 -1.83 -15.73
N GLY A 96 -16.08 -0.95 -16.40
CA GLY A 96 -16.52 0.43 -16.64
C GLY A 96 -15.38 1.44 -16.64
N ALA A 97 -15.74 2.70 -16.40
CA ALA A 97 -14.82 3.84 -16.40
C ALA A 97 -13.66 3.68 -15.40
N SER A 98 -13.86 2.97 -14.29
CA SER A 98 -12.82 2.68 -13.30
C SER A 98 -11.62 1.92 -13.89
N THR A 99 -11.86 0.99 -14.82
CA THR A 99 -10.78 0.26 -15.49
C THR A 99 -9.89 1.20 -16.31
N TRP A 100 -10.50 2.16 -17.01
CA TRP A 100 -9.78 3.15 -17.81
C TRP A 100 -9.07 4.19 -16.94
N LEU A 101 -9.62 4.51 -15.76
CA LEU A 101 -8.94 5.36 -14.80
C LEU A 101 -7.68 4.68 -14.25
N ILE A 102 -7.75 3.39 -13.93
CA ILE A 102 -6.63 2.59 -13.43
C ILE A 102 -5.56 2.39 -14.52
N LEU A 103 -5.97 2.10 -15.75
CA LEU A 103 -5.06 1.97 -16.90
C LEU A 103 -4.68 3.32 -17.53
N GLY A 104 -5.19 4.42 -16.97
CA GLY A 104 -4.92 5.78 -17.42
C GLY A 104 -3.58 6.30 -16.91
N PRO A 105 -3.22 7.55 -17.27
CA PRO A 105 -1.93 8.15 -16.90
C PRO A 105 -1.66 8.16 -15.40
N VAL A 106 -2.68 8.39 -14.58
CA VAL A 106 -2.55 8.46 -13.11
C VAL A 106 -2.22 7.08 -12.52
N GLY A 107 -2.97 6.04 -12.90
CA GLY A 107 -2.69 4.69 -12.42
C GLY A 107 -1.35 4.16 -12.93
N LEU A 108 -1.01 4.40 -14.20
CA LEU A 108 0.28 4.01 -14.78
C LEU A 108 1.47 4.81 -14.22
N ALA A 109 1.26 6.02 -13.71
CA ALA A 109 2.32 6.79 -13.06
C ALA A 109 2.88 6.06 -11.82
N THR A 110 2.07 5.21 -11.17
CA THR A 110 2.51 4.41 -10.02
C THR A 110 3.65 3.43 -10.36
N LEU A 111 3.76 3.02 -11.63
CA LEU A 111 4.87 2.21 -12.13
C LEU A 111 6.19 2.99 -12.18
N THR A 112 6.12 4.31 -12.20
CA THR A 112 7.29 5.20 -12.18
C THR A 112 7.63 5.62 -10.75
N THR A 113 6.61 5.90 -9.93
CA THR A 113 6.81 6.39 -8.56
C THR A 113 7.24 5.33 -7.56
N GLY A 114 6.93 4.05 -7.79
CA GLY A 114 7.29 2.98 -6.86
C GLY A 114 6.65 3.09 -5.46
N MET A 115 5.60 3.92 -5.34
CA MET A 115 4.88 4.19 -4.10
C MET A 115 3.74 3.19 -3.84
N GLU A 116 3.17 3.28 -2.65
CA GLU A 116 2.11 2.40 -2.12
C GLU A 116 0.75 2.52 -2.85
N THR A 117 0.59 3.48 -3.77
CA THR A 117 -0.69 3.76 -4.44
C THR A 117 -1.24 2.54 -5.17
N ALA A 118 -0.41 1.81 -5.93
CA ALA A 118 -0.86 0.60 -6.63
C ALA A 118 -1.33 -0.48 -5.65
N THR A 119 -0.59 -0.69 -4.56
CA THR A 119 -0.97 -1.61 -3.47
C THR A 119 -2.29 -1.21 -2.83
N THR A 120 -2.48 0.09 -2.57
CA THR A 120 -3.71 0.63 -1.99
C THR A 120 -4.91 0.44 -2.91
N LEU A 121 -4.73 0.65 -4.22
CA LEU A 121 -5.76 0.41 -5.23
C LEU A 121 -6.19 -1.07 -5.27
N LEU A 122 -5.22 -1.99 -5.22
CA LEU A 122 -5.52 -3.42 -5.19
C LEU A 122 -6.30 -3.79 -3.93
N LEU A 123 -5.82 -3.38 -2.76
CA LEU A 123 -6.46 -3.69 -1.47
C LEU A 123 -7.87 -3.10 -1.40
N GLY A 124 -8.05 -1.84 -1.83
CA GLY A 124 -9.35 -1.19 -1.86
C GLY A 124 -10.32 -1.88 -2.82
N THR A 125 -9.84 -2.30 -3.99
CA THR A 125 -10.67 -3.01 -4.97
C THR A 125 -11.05 -4.40 -4.48
N ALA A 126 -10.12 -5.13 -3.86
CA ALA A 126 -10.40 -6.42 -3.25
C ALA A 126 -11.43 -6.27 -2.11
N PHE A 127 -11.25 -5.27 -1.25
CA PHE A 127 -12.20 -4.96 -0.18
C PHE A 127 -13.61 -4.67 -0.71
N LEU A 128 -13.74 -3.82 -1.74
CA LEU A 128 -15.05 -3.50 -2.34
C LEU A 128 -15.68 -4.71 -3.04
N ALA A 129 -14.88 -5.53 -3.73
CA ALA A 129 -15.36 -6.75 -4.37
C ALA A 129 -15.90 -7.76 -3.34
N GLU A 130 -15.22 -7.90 -2.21
CA GLU A 130 -15.70 -8.72 -1.09
C GLU A 130 -16.96 -8.11 -0.46
N LEU A 131 -17.03 -6.78 -0.29
CA LEU A 131 -18.17 -6.09 0.31
C LEU A 131 -19.47 -6.29 -0.50
N ASP A 132 -19.37 -6.26 -1.83
CA ASP A 132 -20.48 -6.52 -2.76
C ASP A 132 -20.91 -8.01 -2.77
N GLY A 133 -20.04 -8.92 -2.32
CA GLY A 133 -20.23 -10.36 -2.39
C GLY A 133 -20.75 -11.01 -1.10
N ARG A 134 -20.70 -12.36 -1.05
CA ARG A 134 -20.93 -13.16 0.15
C ARG A 134 -19.66 -13.33 1.00
N ALA A 135 -18.83 -12.29 1.05
CA ALA A 135 -17.56 -12.34 1.75
C ALA A 135 -17.73 -12.71 3.22
N ARG A 136 -16.80 -13.51 3.71
CA ARG A 136 -16.70 -13.79 5.14
C ARG A 136 -16.33 -12.49 5.85
N THR A 137 -17.04 -12.21 6.93
CA THR A 137 -16.82 -11.05 7.81
C THR A 137 -15.36 -10.82 8.16
N ALA A 138 -14.60 -11.89 8.42
CA ALA A 138 -13.18 -11.81 8.73
C ALA A 138 -12.37 -11.13 7.62
N TRP A 139 -12.63 -11.42 6.34
CA TRP A 139 -11.90 -10.85 5.21
C TRP A 139 -12.14 -9.36 5.05
N LEU A 140 -13.36 -8.90 5.31
CA LEU A 140 -13.68 -7.47 5.30
C LEU A 140 -12.91 -6.73 6.39
N GLY A 141 -12.87 -7.27 7.61
CA GLY A 141 -12.11 -6.70 8.71
C GLY A 141 -10.60 -6.68 8.46
N ILE A 142 -10.05 -7.79 7.95
CA ILE A 142 -8.63 -7.89 7.55
C ILE A 142 -8.33 -6.90 6.42
N GLY A 143 -9.23 -6.75 5.45
CA GLY A 143 -9.09 -5.79 4.36
C GLY A 143 -8.92 -4.36 4.86
N VAL A 144 -9.73 -3.94 5.84
CA VAL A 144 -9.60 -2.62 6.48
C VAL A 144 -8.28 -2.49 7.23
N ALA A 145 -7.87 -3.51 7.99
CA ALA A 145 -6.58 -3.49 8.70
C ALA A 145 -5.38 -3.38 7.73
N MET A 146 -5.42 -4.11 6.61
CA MET A 146 -4.41 -4.01 5.55
C MET A 146 -4.41 -2.64 4.87
N LEU A 147 -5.60 -2.06 4.65
CA LEU A 147 -5.73 -0.69 4.18
C LEU A 147 -5.11 0.28 5.18
N THR A 148 -5.24 0.09 6.50
CA THR A 148 -4.58 0.94 7.50
C THR A 148 -3.06 0.89 7.38
N LEU A 149 -2.46 -0.29 7.17
CA LEU A 149 -1.02 -0.42 6.96
C LEU A 149 -0.54 0.18 5.63
N ALA A 150 -1.37 0.10 4.59
CA ALA A 150 -1.07 0.70 3.30
C ALA A 150 -1.20 2.22 3.35
N ARG A 151 -2.34 2.71 3.84
CA ARG A 151 -2.75 4.10 3.93
C ARG A 151 -3.89 4.31 4.96
N PRO A 152 -3.63 4.91 6.14
CA PRO A 152 -4.64 5.12 7.16
C PRO A 152 -5.88 5.91 6.69
N ASP A 153 -5.69 6.88 5.79
CA ASP A 153 -6.75 7.64 5.14
C ASP A 153 -7.66 6.76 4.28
N ALA A 154 -7.10 5.79 3.56
CA ALA A 154 -7.89 4.82 2.79
C ALA A 154 -8.69 3.87 3.69
N ALA A 155 -8.20 3.57 4.90
CA ALA A 155 -8.94 2.76 5.87
C ALA A 155 -10.23 3.44 6.36
N LEU A 156 -10.26 4.78 6.43
CA LEU A 156 -11.48 5.52 6.80
C LEU A 156 -12.63 5.26 5.80
N LEU A 157 -12.31 5.14 4.52
CA LEU A 157 -13.29 4.74 3.50
C LEU A 157 -13.80 3.32 3.78
N GLY A 158 -12.91 2.37 4.08
CA GLY A 158 -13.29 1.00 4.43
C GLY A 158 -14.19 0.91 5.66
N ILE A 159 -13.84 1.60 6.75
CA ILE A 159 -14.66 1.69 7.97
C ILE A 159 -16.04 2.28 7.65
N SER A 160 -16.07 3.38 6.91
CA SER A 160 -17.32 4.05 6.51
C SER A 160 -18.18 3.14 5.64
N SER A 161 -17.59 2.41 4.70
CA SER A 161 -18.31 1.44 3.87
C SER A 161 -18.91 0.29 4.69
N LEU A 162 -18.18 -0.26 5.66
CA LEU A 162 -18.71 -1.29 6.55
C LEU A 162 -19.84 -0.78 7.43
N ALA A 163 -19.72 0.44 7.96
CA ALA A 163 -20.77 1.08 8.76
C ALA A 163 -22.05 1.32 7.94
N LEU A 164 -21.91 1.86 6.72
CA LEU A 164 -23.03 2.07 5.80
C LEU A 164 -23.70 0.75 5.39
N ALA A 165 -22.90 -0.30 5.17
CA ALA A 165 -23.40 -1.65 4.89
C ALA A 165 -23.91 -2.39 6.15
N ARG A 166 -23.86 -1.75 7.33
CA ARG A 166 -24.27 -2.31 8.64
C ARG A 166 -23.56 -3.63 8.99
N ARG A 167 -22.30 -3.78 8.58
CA ARG A 167 -21.44 -4.97 8.84
C ARG A 167 -20.66 -4.79 10.15
N TRP A 168 -21.39 -4.74 11.28
CA TRP A 168 -20.82 -4.47 12.61
C TRP A 168 -19.82 -5.53 13.08
N ASP A 169 -20.05 -6.77 12.69
CA ASP A 169 -19.16 -7.90 12.92
C ASP A 169 -17.80 -7.71 12.21
N ALA A 170 -17.82 -7.20 10.98
CA ALA A 170 -16.59 -6.89 10.24
C ALA A 170 -15.86 -5.69 10.83
N LEU A 171 -16.61 -4.69 11.32
CA LEU A 171 -16.05 -3.56 12.07
C LEU A 171 -15.36 -3.99 13.35
N ALA A 172 -15.92 -4.95 14.08
CA ALA A 172 -15.26 -5.49 15.28
C ALA A 172 -13.92 -6.15 14.93
N VAL A 173 -13.87 -6.95 13.85
CA VAL A 173 -12.62 -7.54 13.35
C VAL A 173 -11.64 -6.47 12.90
N ALA A 174 -12.11 -5.44 12.17
CA ALA A 174 -11.29 -4.31 11.76
C ALA A 174 -10.70 -3.57 12.96
N ALA A 175 -11.50 -3.33 14.00
CA ALA A 175 -11.07 -2.65 15.22
C ALA A 175 -9.98 -3.44 15.96
N VAL A 176 -10.12 -4.77 16.07
CA VAL A 176 -9.08 -5.64 16.64
C VAL A 176 -7.80 -5.58 15.79
N GLY A 177 -7.93 -5.67 14.47
CA GLY A 177 -6.79 -5.57 13.54
C GLY A 177 -6.06 -4.24 13.64
N ILE A 178 -6.79 -3.12 13.61
CA ILE A 178 -6.26 -1.76 13.75
C ILE A 178 -5.63 -1.58 15.13
N GLY A 179 -6.25 -2.07 16.20
CA GLY A 179 -5.69 -2.02 17.55
C GLY A 179 -4.37 -2.80 17.66
N GLY A 180 -4.29 -3.97 17.05
CA GLY A 180 -3.06 -4.76 16.96
C GLY A 180 -1.97 -4.03 16.16
N ILE A 181 -2.33 -3.41 15.03
CA ILE A 181 -1.43 -2.57 14.24
C ILE A 181 -0.92 -1.40 15.08
N ALA A 182 -1.81 -0.67 15.76
CA ALA A 182 -1.45 0.46 16.61
C ALA A 182 -0.51 0.05 17.74
N ALA A 183 -0.76 -1.09 18.39
CA ALA A 183 0.13 -1.61 19.42
C ALA A 183 1.52 -1.97 18.84
N ALA A 184 1.55 -2.64 17.69
CA ALA A 184 2.80 -3.00 17.01
C ALA A 184 3.58 -1.76 16.55
N THR A 185 2.90 -0.75 16.02
CA THR A 185 3.53 0.50 15.59
C THR A 185 4.00 1.33 16.79
N THR A 186 3.27 1.35 17.90
CA THR A 186 3.75 1.96 19.14
C THR A 186 5.02 1.27 19.63
N ALA A 187 5.07 -0.06 19.59
CA ALA A 187 6.26 -0.80 20.01
C ALA A 187 7.48 -0.55 19.10
N LEU A 188 7.27 -0.46 17.78
CA LEU A 188 8.34 -0.32 16.79
C LEU A 188 8.79 1.13 16.56
N TYR A 189 7.84 2.07 16.57
CA TYR A 189 8.05 3.46 16.17
C TYR A 189 7.83 4.45 17.33
N GLY A 190 7.38 3.99 18.50
CA GLY A 190 6.99 4.88 19.60
C GLY A 190 5.69 5.65 19.37
N SER A 191 4.96 5.36 18.29
CA SER A 191 3.69 6.02 17.94
C SER A 191 2.68 5.03 17.35
N PRO A 192 1.40 5.07 17.75
CA PRO A 192 0.36 4.21 17.18
C PRO A 192 0.05 4.55 15.71
N LEU A 193 0.34 5.78 15.29
CA LEU A 193 0.16 6.27 13.92
C LEU A 193 1.44 6.93 13.46
N PRO A 194 2.46 6.15 13.06
CA PRO A 194 3.74 6.69 12.64
C PRO A 194 3.61 7.20 11.20
N THR A 195 2.85 8.28 11.01
CA THR A 195 2.75 8.97 9.73
C THR A 195 3.28 10.39 9.84
N ALA A 196 3.97 10.85 8.80
CA ALA A 196 4.52 12.19 8.71
C ALA A 196 3.45 13.27 8.86
N PHE A 197 2.20 12.96 8.48
CA PHE A 197 1.06 13.85 8.65
C PHE A 197 0.59 13.92 10.11
N ALA A 198 0.49 12.78 10.80
CA ALA A 198 0.14 12.76 12.22
C ALA A 198 1.21 13.47 13.06
N THR A 199 2.49 13.31 12.74
CA THR A 199 3.58 14.06 13.41
C THR A 199 3.61 15.55 13.11
N LYS A 200 3.00 16.00 12.01
CA LYS A 200 2.91 17.43 11.67
C LYS A 200 1.69 18.11 12.29
N LEU A 201 0.64 17.33 12.60
CA LEU A 201 -0.61 17.82 13.20
C LEU A 201 -0.64 17.69 14.73
N ALA A 202 0.03 16.68 15.27
CA ALA A 202 0.42 16.65 16.68
C ALA A 202 1.46 17.77 16.88
N LEU A 203 1.16 18.77 17.72
CA LEU A 203 1.64 18.79 19.11
C LEU A 203 3.15 18.98 19.18
#